data_AF-A0ABC8CPQ6-F1
#
_entry.id   AF-A0ABC8CPQ6-F1
#
_cell.length_a   1.000
_cell.length_b   1.000
_cell.length_c   1.000
_cell.angle_alpha   90.00
_cell.angle_beta   90.00
_cell.angle_gamma   90.00
#
_symmetry.space_group_name_H-M   'P 1'
#
loop_
_entity.id
_entity.type
_entity.pdbx_description
1 polymer ?
#
loop_
_entity_poly.entity_id
_entity_poly.type
_entity_poly.pdbx_seq_one_letter_code
_entity_poly.pdbx_strand_id
1 'polypeptide(L)'
;MIIQTELGIAIKNTFGKYELVDFSLFNTSKINEYELGLTINKSNKGNIAITVKCHICNNIHKYNYNIDEFLKREIIVGGCEILGIPLFYIGNKSTIEERVYKQNQIFDKIYMMV
;
A
#
# COMPACT_ATOMS: atom_id res chain seq x y z
N MET A 1 -21.80 -10.31 8.55
CA MET A 1 -20.37 -9.93 8.52
C MET A 1 -20.22 -8.86 7.46
N ILE A 2 -19.83 -7.63 7.82
CA ILE A 2 -19.62 -6.55 6.84
C ILE A 2 -18.24 -6.78 6.23
N ILE A 3 -18.20 -7.15 4.95
CA ILE A 3 -16.95 -7.33 4.21
C ILE A 3 -16.61 -5.96 3.61
N GLN A 4 -15.44 -5.43 3.92
CA GLN A 4 -14.97 -4.17 3.32
C GLN A 4 -14.60 -4.39 1.86
N THR A 5 -15.43 -3.88 0.95
CA THR A 5 -15.24 -4.00 -0.49
C THR A 5 -14.62 -2.77 -1.14
N GLU A 6 -14.73 -1.60 -0.50
CA GLU A 6 -14.12 -0.34 -0.96
C GLU A 6 -12.73 -0.18 -0.37
N LEU A 7 -11.75 -0.73 -1.08
CA LEU A 7 -10.36 -0.72 -0.66
C LEU A 7 -9.57 0.34 -1.42
N GLY A 8 -8.76 1.10 -0.69
CA GLY A 8 -7.75 1.99 -1.25
C GLY A 8 -6.37 1.41 -1.05
N ILE A 9 -5.46 1.72 -1.97
CA ILE A 9 -4.02 1.52 -1.76
C ILE A 9 -3.28 2.83 -1.92
N ALA A 10 -2.29 3.02 -1.08
CA ALA A 10 -1.37 4.13 -1.13
C ALA A 10 0.07 3.63 -1.19
N ILE A 11 0.87 4.12 -2.14
CA ILE A 11 2.24 3.65 -2.37
C ILE A 11 3.19 4.82 -2.23
N LYS A 12 4.26 4.62 -1.47
CA LYS A 12 5.29 5.63 -1.27
C LYS A 12 6.16 5.72 -2.53
N ASN A 13 6.18 6.89 -3.15
CA ASN A 13 7.01 7.15 -4.31
C ASN A 13 8.47 7.48 -3.92
N THR A 14 9.31 7.68 -4.93
CA THR A 14 10.74 8.02 -4.79
C THR A 14 10.97 9.32 -4.03
N PHE A 15 10.02 10.26 -4.09
CA PHE A 15 10.08 11.52 -3.37
C PHE A 15 9.63 11.39 -1.92
N GLY A 16 9.07 10.25 -1.52
CA GLY A 16 8.62 10.00 -0.14
C GLY A 16 7.18 10.41 0.14
N LYS A 17 6.45 10.90 -0.87
CA LYS A 17 4.99 11.11 -0.82
C LYS A 17 4.26 9.81 -1.12
N TYR A 18 2.99 9.73 -0.74
CA TYR A 18 2.13 8.62 -1.10
C TYR A 18 1.21 8.99 -2.27
N GLU A 19 1.12 8.09 -3.23
CA GLU A 19 0.19 8.14 -4.36
C GLU A 19 -0.97 7.18 -4.10
N LEU A 20 -2.19 7.69 -4.26
CA LEU A 20 -3.43 6.92 -4.08
C LEU A 20 -3.82 6.24 -5.39
N VAL A 21 -4.24 4.99 -5.29
CA VAL A 21 -4.71 4.20 -6.42
C VAL A 21 -5.95 3.43 -6.00
N ASP A 22 -6.88 3.26 -6.94
CA ASP A 22 -8.03 2.39 -6.73
C ASP A 22 -7.59 0.92 -6.71
N PHE A 23 -8.04 0.19 -5.69
CA PHE A 23 -7.73 -1.22 -5.54
C PHE A 23 -9.01 -2.05 -5.41
N SER A 24 -9.05 -3.19 -6.10
CA SER A 24 -10.13 -4.15 -5.97
C SER A 24 -9.58 -5.55 -5.80
N LEU A 25 -10.05 -6.25 -4.76
CA LEU A 25 -9.73 -7.66 -4.52
C LEU A 25 -10.28 -8.61 -5.59
N PHE A 26 -11.25 -8.14 -6.38
CA PHE A 26 -11.83 -8.89 -7.49
C PHE A 26 -11.00 -8.73 -8.77
N ASN A 27 -10.20 -7.66 -8.88
CA ASN A 27 -9.34 -7.39 -10.01
C ASN A 27 -7.99 -6.86 -9.54
N THR A 28 -7.23 -7.70 -8.82
CA THR A 28 -5.93 -7.31 -8.27
C THR A 28 -4.88 -7.08 -9.34
N SER A 29 -5.01 -7.70 -10.52
CA SER A 29 -4.07 -7.54 -11.63
C SER A 29 -4.03 -6.12 -12.19
N LYS A 30 -5.14 -5.37 -12.11
CA LYS A 30 -5.21 -3.98 -12.59
C LYS A 30 -4.18 -3.08 -11.93
N ILE A 31 -3.80 -3.36 -10.67
CA ILE A 31 -2.81 -2.55 -9.98
C ILE A 31 -1.42 -2.66 -10.60
N ASN A 32 -1.12 -3.79 -11.24
CA ASN A 32 0.18 -4.06 -11.84
C ASN A 32 0.39 -3.23 -13.13
N GLU A 33 -0.68 -2.65 -13.69
CA GLU A 33 -0.64 -1.79 -14.88
C GLU A 33 -0.12 -0.38 -14.56
N TYR A 34 -0.15 0.05 -13.30
CA TYR A 34 0.23 1.42 -12.93
C TYR A 34 1.75 1.63 -12.79
N GLU A 35 2.57 0.58 -12.96
CA GLU A 35 4.05 0.62 -12.87
C GLU A 35 4.61 1.25 -11.56
N LEU A 36 3.87 1.19 -10.46
CA LEU A 36 4.20 1.87 -9.20
C LEU A 36 5.27 1.17 -8.35
N GLY A 37 6.06 0.29 -8.95
CA GLY A 37 7.02 -0.56 -8.23
C GLY A 37 6.35 -1.52 -7.23
N LEU A 38 5.03 -1.72 -7.34
CA LEU A 38 4.23 -2.62 -6.52
C LEU A 38 3.50 -3.63 -7.41
N THR A 39 3.49 -4.89 -6.98
CA THR A 39 2.78 -5.98 -7.64
C THR A 39 1.92 -6.71 -6.62
N ILE A 40 0.64 -6.92 -6.94
CA ILE A 40 -0.29 -7.72 -6.13
C ILE A 40 -0.79 -8.90 -6.94
N ASN A 41 -0.64 -10.09 -6.36
CA ASN A 41 -1.12 -11.33 -6.92
C ASN A 41 -1.99 -12.07 -5.92
N LYS A 42 -3.20 -12.44 -6.33
CA LYS A 42 -4.06 -13.33 -5.58
C LYS A 42 -3.76 -14.78 -5.96
N SER A 43 -3.46 -15.61 -4.97
CA SER A 43 -3.31 -17.05 -5.14
C SER A 43 -4.66 -17.76 -5.08
N ASN A 44 -4.82 -18.84 -5.85
CA ASN A 44 -5.97 -19.75 -5.78
C ASN A 44 -6.17 -20.36 -4.38
N LYS A 45 -5.12 -20.36 -3.54
CA LYS A 45 -5.16 -20.88 -2.16
C LYS A 45 -5.69 -19.86 -1.13
N GLY A 46 -6.29 -18.75 -1.56
CA GLY A 46 -6.85 -17.73 -0.66
C GLY A 46 -5.82 -16.80 -0.02
N ASN A 47 -4.65 -16.65 -0.63
CA ASN A 47 -3.59 -15.75 -0.15
C ASN A 47 -3.38 -14.58 -1.13
N ILE A 48 -2.95 -13.45 -0.60
CA ILE A 48 -2.56 -12.25 -1.35
C ILE A 48 -1.07 -12.05 -1.15
N ALA A 49 -0.32 -12.17 -2.24
CA ALA A 49 1.10 -11.87 -2.28
C ALA A 49 1.30 -10.44 -2.79
N ILE A 50 2.04 -9.65 -2.02
CA ILE A 50 2.39 -8.27 -2.36
C ILE A 50 3.90 -8.18 -2.47
N THR A 51 4.39 -7.63 -3.57
CA THR A 51 5.81 -7.36 -3.79
C THR A 51 5.98 -5.87 -4.04
N VAL A 52 6.94 -5.23 -3.39
CA VAL A 52 7.21 -3.80 -3.57
C VAL A 52 8.72 -3.55 -3.63
N LYS A 53 9.15 -2.70 -4.56
CA LYS A 53 10.54 -2.22 -4.63
C LYS A 53 10.71 -1.00 -3.71
N CYS A 54 11.58 -1.10 -2.72
CA CYS A 54 11.93 0.05 -1.88
C CYS A 54 12.98 0.92 -2.59
N HIS A 55 12.67 2.19 -2.83
CA HIS A 55 13.60 3.13 -3.45
C HIS A 55 14.72 3.62 -2.51
N ILE A 56 14.61 3.35 -1.20
CA ILE A 56 15.56 3.85 -0.20
C ILE A 56 16.63 2.81 0.11
N CYS A 57 16.24 1.56 0.41
CA CYS A 57 17.21 0.47 0.63
C CYS A 57 17.53 -0.31 -0.65
N ASN A 58 16.87 0.01 -1.77
CA ASN A 58 17.02 -0.62 -3.08
C ASN A 58 16.72 -2.13 -3.14
N ASN A 59 16.03 -2.68 -2.12
CA ASN A 59 15.62 -4.08 -2.06
C ASN A 59 14.14 -4.27 -2.42
N ILE A 60 13.82 -5.52 -2.77
CA ILE A 60 12.44 -5.96 -3.01
C ILE A 60 11.89 -6.58 -1.74
N HIS A 61 10.77 -6.08 -1.25
CA HIS A 61 10.07 -6.60 -0.08
C HIS A 61 8.85 -7.42 -0.50
N LYS A 62 8.62 -8.54 0.18
CA LYS A 62 7.55 -9.47 -0.12
C LYS A 62 6.70 -9.71 1.11
N TYR A 63 5.39 -9.60 0.95
CA TYR A 63 4.41 -9.82 2.01
C TYR A 63 3.39 -10.84 1.53
N ASN A 64 2.92 -11.68 2.44
CA ASN A 64 1.92 -12.66 2.14
C ASN A 64 0.84 -12.61 3.22
N TYR A 65 -0.40 -12.40 2.80
CA TYR A 65 -1.54 -12.28 3.70
C TYR A 65 -2.59 -13.33 3.35
N ASN A 66 -3.17 -13.94 4.37
CA ASN A 66 -4.41 -14.69 4.17
C ASN A 66 -5.55 -13.70 3.83
N ILE A 67 -6.41 -14.03 2.87
CA ILE A 67 -7.46 -13.10 2.43
C ILE A 67 -8.48 -12.76 3.52
N ASP A 68 -8.79 -13.71 4.41
CA ASP A 68 -9.73 -13.49 5.51
C ASP A 68 -9.13 -12.52 6.54
N GLU A 69 -7.83 -12.64 6.78
CA GLU A 69 -7.11 -11.71 7.65
C GLU A 69 -6.98 -10.33 7.00
N PHE A 70 -6.68 -10.30 5.70
CA PHE A 70 -6.58 -9.08 4.92
C PHE A 70 -7.87 -8.26 4.97
N LEU A 71 -9.02 -8.92 4.83
CA LEU A 71 -10.35 -8.30 4.85
C LEU A 71 -10.82 -7.87 6.25
N LYS A 72 -10.23 -8.41 7.31
CA LYS A 72 -10.58 -8.08 8.71
C LYS A 72 -9.77 -6.90 9.25
N ARG A 73 -8.62 -6.59 8.65
CA ARG A 73 -7.75 -5.51 9.09
C ARG A 73 -8.27 -4.17 8.56
N GLU A 74 -8.37 -3.18 9.44
CA GLU A 74 -8.77 -1.82 9.07
C GLU A 74 -7.73 -1.19 8.12
N ILE A 75 -6.45 -1.35 8.45
CA ILE A 75 -5.30 -0.94 7.63
C ILE A 75 -4.21 -2.01 7.71
N ILE A 76 -3.63 -2.30 6.57
CA ILE A 76 -2.41 -3.08 6.38
C ILE A 76 -1.30 -2.10 6.02
N VAL A 77 -0.18 -2.21 6.74
CA VAL A 77 1.02 -1.41 6.51
C VAL A 77 2.14 -2.34 6.07
N GLY A 78 2.61 -2.21 4.83
CA GLY A 78 3.83 -2.87 4.38
C GLY A 78 5.01 -1.94 4.58
N GLY A 79 6.05 -2.39 5.28
CA GLY A 79 7.22 -1.57 5.61
C GLY A 79 8.54 -2.23 5.25
N CYS A 80 9.54 -1.40 4.94
CA CYS A 80 10.90 -1.86 4.69
C CYS A 80 11.46 -2.54 5.94
N GLU A 81 11.75 -3.83 5.86
CA GLU A 81 12.29 -4.63 6.97
C GLU A 81 13.62 -4.12 7.52
N ILE A 82 14.39 -3.40 6.70
CA ILE A 82 15.72 -2.87 7.05
C ILE A 82 15.60 -1.52 7.78
N LEU A 83 14.68 -0.66 7.31
CA LEU A 83 14.61 0.74 7.73
C LEU A 83 13.41 1.04 8.64
N GLY A 84 12.47 0.10 8.79
CA GLY A 84 11.24 0.30 9.56
C GLY A 84 10.27 1.32 8.97
N ILE A 85 10.49 1.78 7.74
CA ILE A 85 9.66 2.81 7.09
C ILE A 85 8.48 2.18 6.35
N PRO A 86 7.28 2.77 6.40
CA PRO A 86 6.18 2.31 5.56
C PRO A 86 6.46 2.54 4.07
N LEU A 87 6.13 1.55 3.26
CA LEU A 87 6.23 1.54 1.79
C LEU A 87 4.85 1.63 1.14
N PHE A 88 3.84 1.03 1.75
CA PHE A 88 2.46 1.14 1.29
C PHE A 88 1.45 1.01 2.44
N TYR A 89 0.24 1.48 2.16
CA TYR A 89 -0.95 1.24 2.99
C TYR A 89 -2.06 0.62 2.14
N ILE A 90 -2.78 -0.36 2.68
CA ILE A 90 -4.00 -0.91 2.07
C ILE A 90 -5.08 -1.01 3.13
N GLY A 91 -6.31 -0.63 2.81
CA GLY A 91 -7.40 -0.69 3.77
C GLY A 91 -8.64 0.02 3.23
N ASN A 92 -9.53 0.43 4.13
CA ASN A 92 -10.69 1.22 3.74
C ASN A 92 -10.28 2.48 2.99
N LYS A 93 -10.88 2.73 1.82
CA LYS A 93 -10.52 3.85 0.94
C LYS A 93 -10.46 5.18 1.68
N SER A 94 -11.51 5.54 2.43
CA SER A 94 -11.58 6.82 3.16
C SER A 94 -10.47 6.96 4.21
N THR A 95 -10.18 5.88 4.95
CA THR A 95 -9.11 5.85 5.95
C THR A 95 -7.72 5.99 5.30
N ILE A 96 -7.51 5.34 4.15
CA ILE A 96 -6.26 5.45 3.40
C ILE A 96 -6.09 6.86 2.84
N GLU A 97 -7.13 7.46 2.27
CA GLU A 97 -7.12 8.84 1.76
C GLU A 97 -6.77 9.84 2.86
N GLU A 98 -7.42 9.76 4.02
CA GLU A 98 -7.13 10.63 5.16
C GLU A 98 -5.66 10.49 5.63
N ARG A 99 -5.16 9.25 5.69
CA ARG A 99 -3.78 8.99 6.13
C ARG A 99 -2.75 9.51 5.15
N VAL A 100 -2.98 9.34 3.85
CA VAL A 100 -2.13 9.89 2.79
C VAL A 100 -2.12 11.40 2.83
N TYR A 101 -3.28 12.03 2.95
CA TYR A 101 -3.39 13.48 3.03
C TYR A 101 -2.55 14.05 4.17
N LYS A 102 -2.69 13.51 5.38
CA LYS A 102 -1.91 13.95 6.55
C LYS A 102 -0.40 13.77 6.33
N GLN A 103 0.03 12.62 5.79
CA GLN A 103 1.45 12.35 5.56
C GLN A 103 2.05 13.26 4.48
N ASN A 104 1.34 13.46 3.38
CA ASN A 104 1.81 14.33 2.30
C ASN A 104 1.87 15.79 2.76
N GLN A 105 0.93 16.26 3.58
CA GLN A 105 1.01 17.60 4.19
C GLN A 105 2.23 17.77 5.10
N ILE A 106 2.58 16.76 5.89
CA ILE A 106 3.79 16.80 6.73
C ILE A 106 5.02 16.91 5.83
N PHE A 107 5.07 16.11 4.77
CA PHE A 107 6.17 16.16 3.81
C PHE A 107 6.30 17.54 3.16
N ASP A 108 5.18 18.13 2.71
CA ASP A 108 5.16 19.46 2.11
C ASP A 108 5.69 20.53 3.08
N LYS A 109 5.28 20.47 4.35
CA LYS A 109 5.80 21.38 5.37
C LYS A 109 7.30 21.24 5.58
N ILE A 110 7.81 20.02 5.67
CA ILE A 110 9.25 19.77 5.85
C ILE A 110 10.02 20.31 4.63
N TYR A 111 9.54 20.06 3.42
CA TYR A 111 10.22 20.51 2.21
C TYR A 111 10.11 22.02 1.95
N MET A 112 9.06 22.68 2.43
CA MET A 112 8.96 24.15 2.40
C MET A 112 9.88 24.83 3.43
N MET A 113 10.47 24.08 4.37
CA MET A 113 11.42 24.58 5.36
C MET A 113 12.89 24.44 4.94
N VAL A 114 13.16 23.79 3.80
CA VAL A 114 14.50 23.63 3.20
C VAL A 114 14.66 24.64 2.06
#